data_AF-A0A5R2MVB6-F1
#
_entry.id   AF-A0A5R2MVB6-F1
#
_cell.length_a   1.000
_cell.length_b   1.000
_cell.length_c   1.000
_cell.angle_alpha   90.00
_cell.angle_beta   90.00
_cell.angle_gamma   90.00
#
_symmetry.space_group_name_H-M   'P 1'
#
loop_
_entity.id
_entity.type
_entity.pdbx_description
1 polymer ?
#
loop_
_entity_poly.entity_id
_entity_poly.type
_entity_poly.pdbx_seq_one_letter_code
_entity_poly.pdbx_strand_id
1 'polypeptide(L)'
;WRWLLERGLATAEQAPVYAPRSLYARYLKELLDDLETRERETGRLRLIREESLSISPTASGVEVALANGTSVVAHLAVLATGHDEQPAQGHALQMRSEGDSALAP
;
A
#
# COMPACT_ATOMS: atom_id res chain seq x y z
N TRP A 1 7.16 -2.75 -17.08
CA TRP A 1 7.98 -3.26 -18.19
C TRP A 1 9.19 -2.36 -18.47
N ARG A 2 9.01 -1.06 -18.76
CA ARG A 2 10.11 -0.11 -19.05
C ARG A 2 11.26 -0.11 -18.04
N TRP A 3 10.97 -0.07 -16.73
CA TRP A 3 12.01 -0.11 -15.69
C TRP A 3 12.89 -1.37 -15.74
N LEU A 4 12.35 -2.53 -16.16
CA LEU A 4 13.13 -3.76 -16.32
C LEU A 4 14.08 -3.67 -17.51
N LEU A 5 13.59 -3.14 -18.64
CA LEU A 5 14.39 -2.92 -19.84
C LEU A 5 15.56 -1.96 -19.60
N GLU A 6 15.28 -0.81 -18.99
CA GLU A 6 16.29 0.22 -18.70
C GLU A 6 17.42 -0.29 -17.79
N ARG A 7 17.19 -1.41 -17.09
CA ARG A 7 18.15 -2.04 -16.18
C ARG A 7 18.74 -3.33 -16.73
N GLY A 8 18.41 -3.70 -17.97
CA GLY A 8 18.87 -4.94 -18.60
C GLY A 8 18.40 -6.21 -17.90
N LEU A 9 17.30 -6.13 -17.14
CA LEU A 9 16.77 -7.25 -16.35
C LEU A 9 15.76 -8.09 -17.12
N ALA A 10 15.41 -7.66 -18.33
CA ALA A 10 14.64 -8.41 -19.30
C ALA A 10 14.91 -7.85 -20.71
N THR A 11 14.57 -8.61 -21.75
CA THR A 11 14.62 -8.20 -23.16
C THR A 11 13.22 -8.22 -23.77
N ALA A 12 12.99 -7.43 -24.82
CA ALA A 12 11.65 -7.23 -25.39
C ALA A 12 10.98 -8.50 -25.89
N GLU A 13 11.80 -9.50 -26.23
CA GLU A 13 11.35 -10.82 -26.69
C GLU A 13 10.86 -11.71 -25.54
N GLN A 14 11.14 -11.37 -24.28
CA GLN A 14 10.82 -12.21 -23.11
C GLN A 14 9.43 -11.94 -22.50
N ALA A 15 8.58 -11.12 -23.13
CA ALA A 15 7.25 -10.82 -22.61
C ALA A 15 6.25 -11.98 -22.83
N PRO A 16 5.41 -12.35 -21.83
CA PRO A 16 5.30 -11.74 -20.50
C PRO A 16 6.38 -12.23 -19.53
N VAL A 17 6.89 -11.31 -18.70
CA VAL A 17 7.90 -11.59 -17.68
C VAL A 17 7.25 -11.73 -16.31
N TYR A 18 7.42 -12.88 -15.68
CA TYR A 18 7.08 -13.10 -14.27
C TYR A 18 8.28 -12.74 -13.40
N ALA A 19 8.28 -11.52 -12.85
CA ALA A 19 9.38 -11.03 -12.03
C ALA A 19 9.43 -11.74 -10.66
N PRO A 20 10.62 -12.11 -10.16
CA PRO A 20 10.77 -12.54 -8.78
C PRO A 20 10.20 -11.51 -7.80
N ARG A 21 9.60 -11.95 -6.69
CA ARG A 21 9.01 -11.04 -5.68
C ARG A 21 10.02 -10.02 -5.15
N SER A 22 11.28 -10.43 -4.97
CA SER A 22 12.37 -9.53 -4.57
C SER A 22 12.65 -8.44 -5.61
N LEU A 23 12.55 -8.77 -6.90
CA LEU A 23 12.74 -7.82 -7.97
C LEU A 23 11.62 -6.79 -8.03
N TYR A 24 10.38 -7.24 -7.84
CA TYR A 24 9.23 -6.35 -7.73
C TYR A 24 9.32 -5.43 -6.49
N ALA A 25 9.74 -5.97 -5.34
CA ALA A 25 9.97 -5.17 -4.14
C ALA A 25 11.03 -4.07 -4.37
N ARG A 26 12.12 -4.39 -5.08
CA ARG A 26 13.14 -3.40 -5.47
C ARG A 26 12.56 -2.30 -6.35
N TYR A 27 11.75 -2.65 -7.34
CA TYR A 27 11.07 -1.67 -8.20
C TYR A 27 10.21 -0.70 -7.38
N LEU A 28 9.37 -1.23 -6.48
CA LEU A 28 8.51 -0.40 -5.64
C LEU A 28 9.30 0.53 -4.73
N LYS A 29 10.41 0.03 -4.15
CA LYS A 29 11.29 0.84 -3.30
C LYS A 29 11.88 2.01 -4.09
N GLU A 30 12.48 1.75 -5.25
CA GLU A 30 13.09 2.81 -6.07
C GLU A 30 12.05 3.84 -6.53
N LEU A 31 10.86 3.38 -6.92
CA LEU A 31 9.77 4.28 -7.30
C LEU A 31 9.36 5.20 -6.15
N LEU A 32 9.27 4.67 -4.93
CA LEU A 32 8.91 5.46 -3.75
C LEU A 32 10.03 6.42 -3.35
N ASP A 33 11.29 6.00 -3.39
CA ASP A 33 12.45 6.84 -3.10
C ASP A 33 12.54 8.03 -4.07
N ASP A 34 12.28 7.79 -5.36
CA ASP A 34 12.24 8.83 -6.39
C ASP A 34 11.10 9.84 -6.13
N LEU A 35 9.92 9.36 -5.74
CA LEU A 35 8.77 10.20 -5.41
C LEU A 35 9.03 11.03 -4.13
N GLU A 36 9.57 10.41 -3.08
CA GLU A 36 9.95 11.10 -1.84
C GLU A 36 10.97 12.21 -2.12
N THR A 37 11.94 11.94 -3.00
CA THR A 37 12.95 12.93 -3.39
C THR A 37 12.34 14.10 -4.15
N ARG A 38 11.48 13.82 -5.15
CA ARG A 38 10.83 14.85 -5.97
C ARG A 38 9.88 15.75 -5.18
N GLU A 39 9.15 15.18 -4.23
CA GLU A 39 8.14 15.91 -3.46
C GLU A 39 8.68 16.49 -2.14
N ARG A 40 9.98 16.32 -1.87
CA ARG A 40 10.63 16.85 -0.65
C ARG A 40 10.43 18.35 -0.51
N GLU A 41 10.55 19.11 -1.60
CA GLU A 41 10.44 20.57 -1.58
C GLU A 41 8.99 21.05 -1.56
N THR A 42 8.07 20.30 -2.17
CA THR A 42 6.65 20.66 -2.27
C THR A 42 5.88 20.29 -1.01
N GLY A 43 6.36 19.29 -0.26
CA GLY A 43 5.67 18.71 0.90
C GLY A 43 4.40 17.93 0.55
N ARG A 44 4.11 17.68 -0.74
CA ARG A 44 2.89 16.96 -1.17
C ARG A 44 2.91 15.48 -0.79
N LEU A 45 4.10 14.92 -0.60
CA LEU A 45 4.30 13.57 -0.10
C LEU A 45 5.29 13.61 1.07
N ARG A 46 4.89 13.04 2.20
CA ARG A 46 5.76 12.82 3.34
C ARG A 46 5.71 11.36 3.71
N LEU A 47 6.87 10.70 3.72
CA LEU A 47 6.99 9.34 4.20
C LEU A 47 7.17 9.35 5.71
N ILE A 48 6.23 8.73 6.43
CA ILE A 48 6.32 8.52 7.87
C ILE A 48 6.61 7.04 8.09
N ARG A 49 7.81 6.74 8.57
CA ARG A 49 8.24 5.37 8.88
C ARG A 49 7.81 4.99 10.28
N GLU A 50 6.50 4.81 10.47
CA GLU A 50 5.92 4.35 11.72
C GLU A 50 4.70 3.48 11.53
N GLU A 51 4.44 2.63 12.52
CA GLU A 51 3.23 1.83 12.60
C GLU A 51 2.03 2.69 13.01
N SER A 52 0.92 2.53 12.27
CA SER A 52 -0.37 3.13 12.57
C SER A 52 -1.15 2.21 13.51
N LEU A 53 -1.36 2.63 14.75
CA LEU A 53 -2.02 1.81 15.78
C LEU A 53 -3.54 1.92 15.74
N SER A 54 -4.07 3.12 15.47
CA SER A 54 -5.52 3.33 15.43
C SER A 54 -5.89 4.52 14.55
N ILE A 55 -7.13 4.50 14.08
CA ILE A 55 -7.76 5.60 13.36
C ILE A 55 -9.06 5.98 14.07
N SER A 56 -9.27 7.27 14.28
CA SER A 56 -10.47 7.81 14.91
C SER A 56 -11.05 8.95 14.07
N PRO A 57 -12.35 8.93 13.72
CA PRO A 57 -13.00 10.07 13.10
C PRO A 57 -12.98 11.30 14.03
N THR A 58 -12.82 12.48 13.45
CA THR A 58 -12.97 13.76 14.15
C THR A 58 -14.10 14.57 13.50
N ALA A 59 -14.45 15.72 14.08
CA ALA A 59 -15.48 16.59 13.50
C ALA A 59 -15.14 17.10 12.07
N SER A 60 -13.87 17.03 11.65
CA SER A 60 -13.40 17.59 10.37
C SER A 60 -12.55 16.64 9.53
N GLY A 61 -12.44 15.37 9.93
CA GLY A 61 -11.62 14.39 9.23
C GLY A 61 -11.30 13.18 10.09
N VAL A 62 -10.03 12.84 10.17
CA VAL A 62 -9.52 11.66 10.87
C VAL A 62 -8.22 11.98 11.60
N GLU A 63 -8.03 11.33 12.73
CA GLU A 63 -6.78 11.28 13.46
C GLU A 63 -6.23 9.85 13.42
N VAL A 64 -4.94 9.73 13.10
CA VAL A 64 -4.21 8.46 13.08
C VAL A 64 -3.16 8.49 14.18
N ALA A 65 -3.27 7.58 15.15
CA ALA A 65 -2.30 7.43 16.22
C ALA A 65 -1.15 6.52 15.77
N LEU A 66 0.09 6.96 15.99
CA LEU A 66 1.30 6.24 15.61
C LEU A 66 1.97 5.59 16.83
N ALA A 67 2.74 4.53 16.60
CA ALA A 67 3.38 3.75 17.67
C ALA A 67 4.38 4.54 18.54
N ASN A 68 4.94 5.62 18.01
CA ASN A 68 5.82 6.52 18.76
C ASN A 68 5.09 7.53 19.64
N GLY A 69 3.76 7.43 19.77
CA GLY A 69 2.93 8.32 20.57
C GLY A 69 2.55 9.64 19.89
N THR A 70 2.95 9.86 18.64
CA THR A 70 2.50 11.01 17.83
C THR A 70 1.22 10.69 17.07
N SER A 71 0.56 11.74 16.54
CA SER A 71 -0.60 11.57 15.67
C SER A 71 -0.50 12.37 14.38
N VAL A 72 -1.21 11.90 13.35
CA VAL A 72 -1.38 12.59 12.06
C VAL A 72 -2.85 12.89 11.86
N VAL A 73 -3.16 14.16 11.62
CA VAL A 73 -4.53 14.63 11.31
C VAL A 73 -4.65 14.87 9.81
N ALA A 74 -5.73 14.37 9.22
CA ALA A 74 -6.03 14.55 7.80
C ALA A 74 -7.54 14.69 7.58
N HIS A 75 -7.93 15.21 6.42
CA HIS A 75 -9.35 15.25 6.02
C HIS A 75 -9.89 13.85 5.66
N LEU A 76 -9.00 12.99 5.14
CA LEU A 76 -9.31 11.64 4.68
C LEU A 76 -8.13 10.72 5.00
N ALA A 77 -8.41 9.44 5.26
CA ALA A 77 -7.40 8.39 5.31
C ALA A 77 -7.82 7.22 4.45
N VAL A 78 -6.85 6.59 3.80
CA VAL A 78 -7.02 5.37 3.02
C VAL A 78 -6.30 4.24 3.77
N LEU A 79 -7.05 3.21 4.14
CA LEU A 79 -6.47 2.02 4.76
C LEU A 79 -5.93 1.10 3.67
N ALA A 80 -4.61 0.97 3.63
CA ALA A 80 -3.88 0.13 2.68
C ALA A 80 -3.01 -0.90 3.42
N THR A 81 -3.60 -1.60 4.40
CA THR A 81 -2.91 -2.56 5.29
C THR A 81 -2.49 -3.85 4.59
N GLY A 82 -2.91 -4.06 3.34
CA GLY A 82 -2.69 -5.32 2.64
C GLY A 82 -3.57 -6.43 3.20
N HIS A 83 -3.10 -7.67 3.04
CA HIS A 83 -3.76 -8.85 3.60
C HIS A 83 -2.90 -9.36 4.76
N ASP A 84 -3.45 -9.36 5.98
CA ASP A 84 -2.78 -9.98 7.11
C ASP A 84 -2.74 -11.50 6.91
N GLU A 85 -1.59 -12.14 7.16
CA GLU A 85 -1.49 -13.61 7.18
C GLU A 85 -2.32 -14.24 8.32
N GLN A 86 -2.69 -13.43 9.32
CA GLN A 86 -3.60 -13.81 10.39
C GLN A 86 -4.85 -12.93 10.35
N PRO A 87 -6.02 -13.45 9.96
CA PRO A 87 -7.25 -12.69 10.07
C PRO A 87 -7.45 -12.31 11.54
N ALA A 88 -7.76 -11.04 11.81
CA ALA A 88 -8.13 -10.57 13.14
C ALA A 88 -9.23 -11.50 13.69
N GLN A 89 -8.91 -12.24 14.75
CA GLN A 89 -9.89 -13.10 15.41
C GLN A 89 -10.94 -12.18 16.06
N GLY A 90 -12.10 -12.05 15.43
CA GLY A 90 -13.25 -11.43 16.10
C GLY A 90 -14.31 -10.84 15.19
N HIS A 91 -13.96 -10.17 14.08
CA HIS A 91 -14.97 -9.48 13.27
C HIS A 91 -14.55 -9.44 11.79
N ALA A 92 -14.60 -10.59 11.13
CA ALA A 92 -14.61 -10.62 9.68
C ALA A 92 -15.94 -10.03 9.18
N LEU A 93 -15.98 -8.71 8.97
CA LEU A 93 -16.99 -8.11 8.12
C LEU A 93 -16.71 -8.56 6.68
N GLN A 94 -17.25 -9.72 6.31
CA GLN A 94 -17.35 -10.08 4.90
C GLN A 94 -18.36 -9.14 4.23
N MET A 95 -17.88 -8.26 3.35
CA MET A 95 -18.75 -7.68 2.33
C MET A 95 -19.15 -8.80 1.36
N ARG A 96 -20.29 -9.45 1.63
CA ARG A 96 -20.99 -10.25 0.62
C ARG A 96 -21.78 -9.29 -0.26
N SER A 97 -21.43 -9.19 -1.54
CA SER A 97 -22.33 -8.64 -2.55
C SER A 97 -23.39 -9.69 -2.89
N GLU A 98 -24.66 -9.29 -3.03
CA GLU A 98 -25.75 -10.15 -3.50
C GLU A 98 -25.48 -10.60 -4.93
N GLY A 99 -24.77 -11.71 -5.12
CA GLY A 99 -24.38 -12.21 -6.44
C GLY A 99 -23.41 -13.37 -6.42
N ASP A 100 -22.74 -13.65 -5.29
CA ASP A 100 -21.96 -14.88 -5.10
C ASP A 100 -22.91 -16.07 -4.93
N SER A 101 -23.46 -16.54 -6.04
CA SER A 101 -24.04 -17.88 -6.14
C SER A 101 -22.91 -18.90 -6.00
N ALA A 102 -23.08 -19.80 -5.03
CA ALA A 102 -22.21 -20.94 -4.84
C ALA A 102 -22.01 -21.69 -6.17
N LEU A 103 -20.74 -21.91 -6.55
CA LEU A 103 -20.42 -22.87 -7.59
C LEU A 103 -20.76 -24.26 -7.05
N ALA A 104 -21.81 -24.86 -7.61
CA ALA A 104 -22.14 -26.28 -7.48
C ALA A 104 -21.99 -26.92 -8.87
N PRO A 105 -21.70 -28.23 -8.97
CA PRO A 105 -21.82 -29.26 -7.92
C PRO A 105 -20.50 -29.77 -7.32
#